data_AF-A0AA86QH72-F1
#
_entry.id   AF-A0AA86QH72-F1
#
_cell.length_a   1.000
_cell.length_b   1.000
_cell.length_c   1.000
_cell.angle_alpha   90.00
_cell.angle_beta   90.00
_cell.angle_gamma   90.00
#
_symmetry.space_group_name_H-M   'P 1'
#
loop_
_entity.id
_entity.type
_entity.pdbx_description
1 polymer ?
#
loop_
_entity_poly.entity_id
_entity_poly.type
_entity_poly.pdbx_seq_one_letter_code
_entity_poly.pdbx_strand_id
1 'polypeptide(L)'
;MFDPFSLKEFEKMACDVTKTFWTKQFLNNEVKIVETDHMLFLLEKQELYPKYEHLIQFKDAENVKLVIRQRDNIQTVQCLKLLPNLERLGLEGNQIKDLQPIGELIKLIRLNLEQNRIKILQPLAGLCNLKVLNLHCNQIQDISCLEGLKELEEIDLSTNKITDIQALQKLTKLSFVAVSHNNIKNLQPLASLNLRTLQAESNLIVDISSLKSLVNVTELILDDNKIKNIQAISCMKSVQTLSLAKNNLSSLLPLSHLTNIQFLNLQSCSITDLTPLCNMQSLEKLRLARNKITDVSPLRIKTLGTGS
;
A
#
# COMPACT_ATOMS: atom_id res chain seq x y z
N MET A 1 -34.07 -3.49 22.62
CA MET A 1 -32.94 -4.35 23.02
C MET A 1 -32.28 -4.80 21.71
N PHE A 2 -31.36 -3.97 21.20
CA PHE A 2 -30.64 -4.21 19.96
C PHE A 2 -29.16 -4.09 20.30
N ASP A 3 -28.44 -5.16 20.00
CA ASP A 3 -27.01 -5.34 20.24
C ASP A 3 -26.21 -4.43 19.28
N PRO A 4 -25.41 -3.47 19.78
CA PRO A 4 -24.54 -2.69 18.93
C PRO A 4 -23.32 -3.54 18.57
N PHE A 5 -23.32 -4.05 17.33
CA PHE A 5 -22.16 -4.62 16.65
C PHE A 5 -20.88 -3.86 17.03
N SER A 6 -19.97 -4.56 17.72
CA SER A 6 -18.81 -3.93 18.35
C SER A 6 -17.81 -3.43 17.30
N LEU A 7 -17.36 -2.18 17.49
CA LEU A 7 -16.29 -1.50 16.76
C LEU A 7 -15.01 -2.37 16.59
N LYS A 8 -14.80 -3.33 17.50
CA LYS A 8 -13.69 -4.30 17.51
C LYS A 8 -13.69 -5.28 16.34
N GLU A 9 -14.83 -5.60 15.73
CA GLU A 9 -14.86 -6.48 14.55
C GLU A 9 -14.59 -5.71 13.24
N PHE A 10 -14.85 -4.40 13.21
CA PHE A 10 -14.48 -3.53 12.09
C PHE A 10 -12.97 -3.25 12.09
N GLU A 11 -12.36 -3.04 13.27
CA GLU A 11 -10.90 -2.89 13.43
C GLU A 11 -10.12 -4.17 13.09
N LYS A 12 -10.73 -5.36 13.25
CA LYS A 12 -10.09 -6.64 12.92
C LYS A 12 -10.19 -7.03 11.45
N MET A 13 -10.99 -6.31 10.66
CA MET A 13 -11.14 -6.56 9.22
C MET A 13 -10.42 -5.52 8.34
N ALA A 14 -9.83 -4.47 8.92
CA ALA A 14 -9.26 -3.34 8.17
C ALA A 14 -7.84 -2.89 8.62
N CYS A 15 -7.04 -3.75 9.27
CA CYS A 15 -5.80 -3.28 9.93
C CYS A 15 -4.49 -4.05 9.65
N ASP A 16 -4.39 -4.91 8.64
CA ASP A 16 -3.20 -5.79 8.50
C ASP A 16 -2.28 -5.53 7.31
N VAL A 17 -2.38 -4.40 6.60
CA VAL A 17 -1.55 -4.18 5.40
C VAL A 17 -0.63 -2.95 5.49
N THR A 18 -1.06 -1.85 6.12
CA THR A 18 -0.25 -0.62 6.22
C THR A 18 0.73 -0.60 7.40
N LYS A 19 0.45 -1.37 8.47
CA LYS A 19 1.28 -1.41 9.69
C LYS A 19 2.65 -2.05 9.49
N THR A 20 2.87 -2.87 8.47
CA THR A 20 4.14 -3.59 8.30
C THR A 20 5.14 -2.82 7.44
N PHE A 21 4.64 -1.98 6.52
CA PHE A 21 5.43 -1.30 5.50
C PHE A 21 6.29 -0.17 6.07
N TRP A 22 5.73 0.72 6.90
CA TRP A 22 6.49 1.84 7.47
C TRP A 22 7.09 1.57 8.84
N THR A 23 6.43 0.76 9.68
CA THR A 23 6.86 0.59 11.08
C THR A 23 8.25 -0.06 11.20
N LYS A 24 8.62 -0.96 10.28
CA LYS A 24 9.98 -1.56 10.24
C LYS A 24 11.07 -0.63 9.69
N GLN A 25 10.76 0.30 8.79
CA GLN A 25 11.77 1.16 8.16
C GLN A 25 12.23 2.30 9.10
N PHE A 26 11.39 2.69 10.07
CA PHE A 26 11.67 3.80 10.99
C PHE A 26 12.25 3.39 12.37
N LEU A 27 12.16 2.11 12.77
CA LEU A 27 12.51 1.66 14.14
C LEU A 27 14.02 1.48 14.42
N ASN A 28 14.90 1.54 13.42
CA ASN A 28 16.30 1.12 13.59
C ASN A 28 17.32 2.23 13.91
N ASN A 29 16.94 3.50 14.05
CA ASN A 29 17.89 4.57 14.38
C ASN A 29 17.41 5.33 15.63
N GLU A 30 18.28 5.42 16.63
CA GLU A 30 18.04 6.09 17.92
C GLU A 30 17.61 7.55 17.71
N VAL A 31 16.47 7.91 18.31
CA VAL A 31 15.79 9.19 18.10
C VAL A 31 16.06 10.11 19.29
N LYS A 32 16.52 11.34 19.03
CA LYS A 32 16.49 12.43 20.02
C LYS A 32 15.30 13.35 19.73
N ILE A 33 14.53 13.60 20.78
CA ILE A 33 13.37 14.50 20.81
C ILE A 33 13.89 15.86 21.25
N VAL A 34 13.60 16.92 20.48
CA VAL A 34 13.80 18.30 20.94
C VAL A 34 12.43 18.98 20.96
N GLU A 35 11.96 19.30 22.17
CA GLU A 35 10.77 20.13 22.37
C GLU A 35 11.15 21.60 22.20
N THR A 36 10.41 22.31 21.35
CA THR A 36 10.17 23.74 21.53
C THR A 36 8.67 23.96 21.39
N ASP A 37 8.14 24.95 22.10
CA ASP A 37 6.77 25.05 22.64
C ASP A 37 5.57 24.75 21.73
N HIS A 38 5.72 24.51 20.42
CA HIS A 38 4.62 24.08 19.54
C HIS A 38 5.00 23.11 18.40
N MET A 39 6.21 22.54 18.36
CA MET A 39 6.63 21.66 17.24
C MET A 39 7.56 20.55 17.74
N LEU A 40 7.13 19.29 17.62
CA LEU A 40 8.00 18.12 17.77
C LEU A 40 8.92 18.02 16.54
N PHE A 41 10.20 18.35 16.73
CA PHE A 41 11.22 18.11 15.71
C PHE A 41 11.88 16.76 15.95
N LEU A 42 11.71 15.86 14.99
CA LEU A 42 12.62 14.73 14.83
C LEU A 42 13.74 15.21 13.91
N LEU A 43 14.96 15.34 14.45
CA LEU A 43 16.16 15.67 13.70
C LEU A 43 17.14 14.49 13.79
N GLU A 44 17.42 13.88 12.65
CA GLU A 44 18.49 12.88 12.52
C GLU A 44 19.78 13.61 12.17
N LYS A 45 20.77 13.66 13.08
CA LYS A 45 22.16 13.89 12.68
C LYS A 45 23.12 13.10 13.54
N GLN A 46 24.05 12.42 12.87
CA GLN A 46 25.30 11.92 13.43
C GLN A 46 25.96 13.04 14.25
N GLU A 47 26.24 12.73 15.52
CA GLU A 47 27.10 13.45 16.46
C GLU A 47 26.96 14.98 16.51
N LEU A 48 26.10 15.50 17.41
CA LEU A 48 26.19 16.90 17.85
C LEU A 48 26.21 17.02 19.37
N TYR A 49 27.30 17.65 19.85
CA TYR A 49 27.62 17.93 21.24
C TYR A 49 26.71 19.03 21.83
N PRO A 50 26.46 19.04 23.16
CA PRO A 50 25.46 19.91 23.81
C PRO A 50 25.76 21.42 23.81
N LYS A 51 26.89 21.87 23.25
CA LYS A 51 27.38 23.25 23.42
C LYS A 51 26.91 24.23 22.33
N TYR A 52 26.09 23.80 21.37
CA TYR A 52 25.79 24.58 20.16
C TYR A 52 24.29 24.77 19.86
N GLU A 53 23.40 24.59 20.84
CA GLU A 53 21.94 24.79 20.69
C GLU A 53 21.55 26.18 20.14
N HIS A 54 22.40 27.19 20.28
CA HIS A 54 22.13 28.56 19.82
C HIS A 54 22.69 28.89 18.43
N LEU A 55 23.31 27.93 17.72
CA LEU A 55 24.09 28.19 16.50
C LEU A 55 23.70 27.37 15.26
N ILE A 56 22.59 26.63 15.29
CA ILE A 56 22.16 25.88 14.09
C ILE A 56 21.46 26.83 13.12
N GLN A 57 22.25 27.47 12.25
CA GLN A 57 21.73 27.96 10.98
C GLN A 57 21.34 26.73 10.15
N PHE A 58 20.06 26.59 9.79
CA PHE A 58 19.45 25.46 9.05
C PHE A 58 20.06 25.18 7.65
N LYS A 59 21.18 25.81 7.28
CA LYS A 59 21.88 25.65 6.00
C LYS A 59 22.70 24.36 5.89
N ASP A 60 23.08 23.73 7.01
CA ASP A 60 24.17 22.73 7.01
C ASP A 60 23.72 21.28 7.26
N ALA A 61 22.42 20.97 7.17
CA ALA A 61 21.92 19.62 7.40
C ALA A 61 21.64 18.90 6.06
N GLU A 62 22.60 18.07 5.63
CA GLU A 62 22.62 17.44 4.31
C GLU A 62 21.64 16.27 4.13
N ASN A 63 20.97 15.79 5.18
CA ASN A 63 20.03 14.66 5.11
C ASN A 63 18.95 14.76 6.20
N VAL A 64 18.15 15.83 6.20
CA VAL A 64 17.14 16.02 7.25
C VAL A 64 15.97 15.08 7.01
N LYS A 65 15.66 14.29 8.04
CA LYS A 65 14.42 13.52 8.18
C LYS A 65 13.59 14.22 9.25
N LEU A 66 12.39 14.67 8.88
CA LEU A 66 11.41 15.24 9.80
C LEU A 66 10.20 14.33 9.86
N VAL A 67 9.78 13.95 11.06
CA VAL A 67 8.57 13.16 11.27
C VAL A 67 7.77 13.82 12.39
N ILE A 68 6.51 14.13 12.13
CA ILE A 68 5.56 14.70 13.09
C ILE A 68 4.31 13.80 13.08
N ARG A 69 3.99 13.17 14.21
CA ARG A 69 2.97 12.11 14.29
C ARG A 69 1.73 12.50 15.09
N GLN A 70 0.57 12.17 14.52
CA GLN A 70 -0.74 11.84 15.12
C GLN A 70 -1.37 12.66 16.27
N ARG A 71 -0.73 13.67 16.88
CA ARG A 71 -1.32 14.34 18.07
C ARG A 71 -1.30 15.86 18.08
N ASP A 72 -0.82 16.49 17.02
CA ASP A 72 -0.65 17.94 17.04
C ASP A 72 -1.79 18.70 16.34
N ASN A 73 -2.77 17.99 15.75
CA ASN A 73 -3.86 18.58 14.96
C ASN A 73 -3.36 19.57 13.90
N ILE A 74 -2.19 19.30 13.30
CA ILE A 74 -1.54 20.25 12.39
C ILE A 74 -2.40 20.42 11.14
N GLN A 75 -2.75 21.67 10.86
CA GLN A 75 -3.51 22.05 9.67
C GLN A 75 -2.63 22.73 8.63
N THR A 76 -1.57 23.41 9.07
CA THR A 76 -0.67 24.19 8.23
C THR A 76 0.79 23.80 8.49
N VAL A 77 1.58 23.78 7.43
CA VAL A 77 3.00 23.38 7.48
C VAL A 77 3.90 24.42 6.81
N GLN A 78 3.53 25.70 6.94
CA GLN A 78 4.23 26.81 6.29
C GLN A 78 5.70 26.92 6.71
N CYS A 79 6.02 26.52 7.94
CA CYS A 79 7.38 26.49 8.48
C CYS A 79 8.32 25.55 7.71
N LEU A 80 7.81 24.57 6.96
CA LEU A 80 8.63 23.65 6.18
C LEU A 80 9.47 24.35 5.09
N LYS A 81 9.04 25.53 4.63
CA LYS A 81 9.82 26.34 3.68
C LYS A 81 11.20 26.72 4.21
N LEU A 82 11.40 26.69 5.53
CA LEU A 82 12.68 26.93 6.19
C LEU A 82 13.61 25.71 6.15
N LEU A 83 13.13 24.56 5.66
CA LEU A 83 13.85 23.30 5.57
C LEU A 83 13.98 22.83 4.10
N PRO A 84 14.56 23.64 3.19
CA PRO A 84 14.57 23.34 1.75
C PRO A 84 15.39 22.10 1.36
N ASN A 85 16.22 21.60 2.28
CA ASN A 85 17.06 20.41 2.08
C ASN A 85 16.42 19.12 2.61
N LEU A 86 15.13 19.13 2.94
CA LEU A 86 14.45 17.96 3.49
C LEU A 86 14.34 16.85 2.45
N GLU A 87 14.80 15.65 2.80
CA GLU A 87 14.70 14.46 1.94
C GLU A 87 13.61 13.48 2.40
N ARG A 88 13.27 13.51 3.69
CA ARG A 88 12.27 12.61 4.27
C ARG A 88 11.31 13.41 5.16
N LEU A 89 10.02 13.32 4.86
CA LEU A 89 8.96 14.01 5.60
C LEU A 89 7.83 13.05 5.97
N GLY A 90 7.54 12.93 7.26
CA GLY A 90 6.36 12.26 7.79
C GLY A 90 5.44 13.23 8.51
N LEU A 91 4.17 13.27 8.12
CA LEU A 91 3.13 14.13 8.69
C LEU A 91 1.83 13.33 8.92
N GLU A 92 1.96 12.03 9.18
CA GLU A 92 0.83 11.12 9.29
C GLU A 92 -0.11 11.45 10.46
N GLY A 93 -1.42 11.31 10.23
CA GLY A 93 -2.45 11.47 11.25
C GLY A 93 -2.70 12.92 11.69
N ASN A 94 -2.55 13.87 10.78
CA ASN A 94 -2.82 15.28 11.02
C ASN A 94 -4.12 15.73 10.33
N GLN A 95 -4.34 17.04 10.22
CA GLN A 95 -5.51 17.63 9.56
C GLN A 95 -5.13 18.43 8.31
N ILE A 96 -4.00 18.08 7.68
CA ILE A 96 -3.42 18.81 6.56
C ILE A 96 -4.33 18.70 5.33
N LYS A 97 -4.50 19.85 4.66
CA LYS A 97 -5.24 19.98 3.40
C LYS A 97 -4.41 20.66 2.33
N ASP A 98 -3.61 21.64 2.75
CA ASP A 98 -2.79 22.45 1.87
C ASP A 98 -1.37 21.87 1.77
N LEU A 99 -0.99 21.47 0.56
CA LEU A 99 0.32 20.92 0.24
C LEU A 99 1.27 21.95 -0.38
N GLN A 100 0.86 23.21 -0.56
CA GLN A 100 1.71 24.25 -1.16
C GLN A 100 3.09 24.35 -0.50
N PRO A 101 3.24 24.34 0.85
CA PRO A 101 4.56 24.40 1.46
C PRO A 101 5.42 23.16 1.21
N ILE A 102 4.81 22.01 0.96
CA ILE A 102 5.51 20.75 0.68
C ILE A 102 5.98 20.70 -0.78
N GLY A 103 5.25 21.34 -1.70
CA GLY A 103 5.63 21.43 -3.11
C GLY A 103 6.97 22.14 -3.36
N GLU A 104 7.45 22.95 -2.41
CA GLU A 104 8.74 23.64 -2.48
C GLU A 104 9.93 22.75 -2.06
N LEU A 105 9.66 21.58 -1.45
CA LEU A 105 10.68 20.67 -0.92
C LEU A 105 11.19 19.70 -1.99
N ILE A 106 11.77 20.25 -3.05
CA ILE A 106 12.16 19.51 -4.27
C ILE A 106 13.20 18.39 -4.06
N LYS A 107 13.86 18.35 -2.90
CA LYS A 107 14.79 17.27 -2.52
C LYS A 107 14.11 16.07 -1.85
N LEU A 108 12.79 16.10 -1.65
CA LEU A 108 12.07 14.98 -1.04
C LEU A 108 12.23 13.69 -1.85
N ILE A 109 12.64 12.65 -1.13
CA ILE A 109 12.75 11.26 -1.60
C ILE A 109 11.63 10.41 -1.01
N ARG A 110 11.23 10.67 0.24
CA ARG A 110 10.14 9.94 0.92
C ARG A 110 9.16 10.92 1.57
N LEU A 111 7.88 10.75 1.28
CA LEU A 111 6.81 11.57 1.82
C LEU A 111 5.67 10.70 2.36
N ASN A 112 5.41 10.82 3.66
CA ASN A 112 4.27 10.19 4.32
C ASN A 112 3.26 11.25 4.75
N LEU A 113 2.07 11.21 4.15
CA LEU A 113 0.92 12.09 4.38
C LEU A 113 -0.33 11.28 4.71
N GLU A 114 -0.15 10.06 5.21
CA GLU A 114 -1.24 9.17 5.64
C GLU A 114 -2.19 9.85 6.63
N GLN A 115 -3.48 9.50 6.59
CA GLN A 115 -4.48 9.93 7.57
C GLN A 115 -4.54 11.45 7.71
N ASN A 116 -4.74 12.15 6.59
CA ASN A 116 -4.92 13.59 6.55
C ASN A 116 -6.26 13.95 5.87
N ARG A 117 -6.44 15.20 5.45
CA ARG A 117 -7.66 15.68 4.78
C ARG A 117 -7.37 16.19 3.36
N ILE A 118 -6.36 15.63 2.72
CA ILE A 118 -5.85 16.07 1.42
C ILE A 118 -6.85 15.73 0.32
N LYS A 119 -7.07 16.67 -0.59
CA LYS A 119 -7.89 16.51 -1.79
C LYS A 119 -7.13 16.84 -3.07
N ILE A 120 -6.26 17.84 -3.01
CA ILE A 120 -5.56 18.43 -4.16
C ILE A 120 -4.09 18.08 -4.05
N LEU A 121 -3.57 17.38 -5.05
CA LEU A 121 -2.18 16.94 -5.11
C LEU A 121 -1.29 17.82 -6.00
N GLN A 122 -1.84 18.82 -6.69
CA GLN A 122 -1.12 19.67 -7.63
C GLN A 122 0.24 20.20 -7.11
N PRO A 123 0.39 20.59 -5.83
CA PRO A 123 1.68 21.03 -5.31
C PRO A 123 2.79 19.97 -5.38
N LEU A 124 2.46 18.68 -5.44
CA LEU A 124 3.44 17.59 -5.48
C LEU A 124 4.02 17.35 -6.87
N ALA A 125 3.48 17.97 -7.93
CA ALA A 125 3.84 17.70 -9.32
C ALA A 125 5.35 17.89 -9.63
N GLY A 126 6.03 18.78 -8.90
CA GLY A 126 7.44 19.10 -9.08
C GLY A 126 8.41 18.26 -8.25
N LEU A 127 7.92 17.33 -7.41
CA LEU A 127 8.76 16.54 -6.49
C LEU A 127 9.40 15.33 -7.20
N CYS A 128 10.10 15.57 -8.30
CA CYS A 128 10.60 14.55 -9.24
C CYS A 128 11.59 13.54 -8.63
N ASN A 129 12.13 13.80 -7.45
CA ASN A 129 13.03 12.90 -6.72
C ASN A 129 12.30 11.91 -5.80
N LEU A 130 10.97 12.01 -5.69
CA LEU A 130 10.18 11.13 -4.84
C LEU A 130 10.28 9.68 -5.32
N LYS A 131 10.67 8.81 -4.39
CA LYS A 131 10.71 7.35 -4.55
C LYS A 131 9.58 6.67 -3.81
N VAL A 132 9.18 7.21 -2.65
CA VAL A 132 8.12 6.62 -1.83
C VAL A 132 7.10 7.70 -1.45
N LEU A 133 5.83 7.43 -1.74
CA LEU A 133 4.72 8.32 -1.45
C LEU A 133 3.57 7.57 -0.77
N ASN A 134 3.27 7.93 0.48
CA ASN A 134 2.11 7.41 1.20
C ASN A 134 1.05 8.52 1.36
N LEU A 135 -0.11 8.29 0.76
CA LEU A 135 -1.31 9.14 0.77
C LEU A 135 -2.53 8.36 1.27
N HIS A 136 -2.30 7.24 1.97
CA HIS A 136 -3.35 6.41 2.56
C HIS A 136 -4.32 7.24 3.41
N CYS A 137 -5.62 6.91 3.37
CA CYS A 137 -6.65 7.53 4.20
C CYS A 137 -6.69 9.07 4.03
N ASN A 138 -7.01 9.52 2.81
CA ASN A 138 -7.21 10.92 2.48
C ASN A 138 -8.55 11.09 1.71
N GLN A 139 -8.72 12.19 0.98
CA GLN A 139 -9.95 12.50 0.23
C GLN A 139 -9.65 12.78 -1.25
N ILE A 140 -8.61 12.15 -1.79
CA ILE A 140 -8.09 12.35 -3.14
C ILE A 140 -9.01 11.71 -4.17
N GLN A 141 -9.20 12.39 -5.30
CA GLN A 141 -9.94 11.89 -6.46
C GLN A 141 -9.07 11.91 -7.72
N ASP A 142 -8.35 13.01 -7.92
CA ASP A 142 -7.48 13.23 -9.07
C ASP A 142 -6.01 13.06 -8.68
N ILE A 143 -5.33 12.16 -9.38
CA ILE A 143 -3.90 11.89 -9.24
C ILE A 143 -3.10 12.24 -10.51
N SER A 144 -3.70 12.93 -11.48
CA SER A 144 -3.09 13.29 -12.77
C SER A 144 -1.72 13.96 -12.60
N CYS A 145 -1.59 14.85 -11.60
CA CYS A 145 -0.33 15.53 -11.28
C CYS A 145 0.84 14.60 -10.92
N LEU A 146 0.60 13.32 -10.61
CA LEU A 146 1.65 12.35 -10.27
C LEU A 146 2.34 11.75 -11.52
N GLU A 147 1.84 12.00 -12.73
CA GLU A 147 2.37 11.40 -13.97
C GLU A 147 3.86 11.72 -14.25
N GLY A 148 4.35 12.82 -13.67
CA GLY A 148 5.73 13.29 -13.82
C GLY A 148 6.72 12.68 -12.82
N LEU A 149 6.26 11.97 -11.78
CA LEU A 149 7.09 11.48 -10.68
C LEU A 149 7.78 10.15 -11.04
N LYS A 150 8.58 10.17 -12.09
CA LYS A 150 9.18 8.99 -12.75
C LYS A 150 10.10 8.16 -11.86
N GLU A 151 10.57 8.72 -10.75
CA GLU A 151 11.41 8.04 -9.77
C GLU A 151 10.61 7.24 -8.73
N LEU A 152 9.27 7.29 -8.74
CA LEU A 152 8.45 6.55 -7.79
C LEU A 152 8.66 5.04 -7.93
N GLU A 153 9.02 4.42 -6.81
CA GLU A 153 9.24 3.00 -6.62
C GLU A 153 8.06 2.37 -5.84
N GLU A 154 7.46 3.14 -4.93
CA GLU A 154 6.41 2.68 -4.02
C GLU A 154 5.35 3.77 -3.81
N ILE A 155 4.07 3.39 -3.95
CA ILE A 155 2.95 4.32 -3.74
C ILE A 155 1.77 3.65 -3.02
N ASP A 156 1.26 4.33 -2.00
CA ASP A 156 0.00 3.96 -1.33
C ASP A 156 -1.03 5.09 -1.47
N LEU A 157 -2.12 4.79 -2.18
CA LEU A 157 -3.27 5.65 -2.43
C LEU A 157 -4.55 5.04 -1.83
N SER A 158 -4.42 4.06 -0.94
CA SER A 158 -5.55 3.32 -0.41
C SER A 158 -6.47 4.21 0.44
N THR A 159 -7.76 3.86 0.49
CA THR A 159 -8.77 4.61 1.26
C THR A 159 -8.85 6.08 0.81
N ASN A 160 -9.13 6.26 -0.48
CA ASN A 160 -9.38 7.55 -1.11
C ASN A 160 -10.69 7.48 -1.92
N LYS A 161 -10.86 8.33 -2.93
CA LYS A 161 -12.03 8.40 -3.81
C LYS A 161 -11.63 8.31 -5.29
N ILE A 162 -10.53 7.64 -5.58
CA ILE A 162 -9.93 7.57 -6.92
C ILE A 162 -10.75 6.63 -7.81
N THR A 163 -10.97 7.04 -9.06
CA THR A 163 -11.62 6.23 -10.09
C THR A 163 -10.70 5.91 -11.26
N ASP A 164 -9.74 6.80 -11.54
CA ASP A 164 -8.82 6.72 -12.65
C ASP A 164 -7.37 6.70 -12.14
N ILE A 165 -6.58 5.76 -12.64
CA ILE A 165 -5.18 5.57 -12.31
C ILE A 165 -4.24 5.72 -13.52
N GLN A 166 -4.70 6.37 -14.59
CA GLN A 166 -3.92 6.61 -15.81
C GLN A 166 -2.56 7.25 -15.54
N ALA A 167 -2.47 8.13 -14.54
CA ALA A 167 -1.23 8.79 -14.12
C ALA A 167 -0.11 7.81 -13.76
N LEU A 168 -0.43 6.58 -13.31
CA LEU A 168 0.55 5.58 -12.92
C LEU A 168 1.22 4.87 -14.11
N GLN A 169 0.66 4.97 -15.32
CA GLN A 169 1.04 4.15 -16.46
C GLN A 169 2.53 4.26 -16.85
N LYS A 170 3.10 5.46 -16.70
CA LYS A 170 4.48 5.77 -17.11
C LYS A 170 5.49 5.69 -15.96
N LEU A 171 5.03 5.35 -14.75
CA LEU A 171 5.88 5.25 -13.57
C LEU A 171 6.56 3.88 -13.51
N THR A 172 7.44 3.62 -14.48
CA THR A 172 8.00 2.28 -14.76
C THR A 172 8.91 1.72 -13.65
N LYS A 173 9.32 2.56 -12.68
CA LYS A 173 10.07 2.15 -11.49
C LYS A 173 9.18 1.60 -10.37
N LEU A 174 7.85 1.74 -10.47
CA LEU A 174 6.94 1.21 -9.47
C LEU A 174 7.10 -0.31 -9.33
N SER A 175 7.27 -0.72 -8.08
CA SER A 175 7.33 -2.12 -7.66
C SER A 175 6.24 -2.44 -6.63
N PHE A 176 5.77 -1.44 -5.87
CA PHE A 176 4.68 -1.54 -4.92
C PHE A 176 3.58 -0.54 -5.26
N VAL A 177 2.35 -1.04 -5.43
CA VAL A 177 1.16 -0.20 -5.65
C VAL A 177 0.04 -0.68 -4.74
N ALA A 178 -0.42 0.21 -3.86
CA ALA A 178 -1.64 0.01 -3.07
C ALA A 178 -2.69 1.07 -3.44
N VAL A 179 -3.86 0.61 -3.88
CA VAL A 179 -5.01 1.43 -4.31
C VAL A 179 -6.31 0.88 -3.73
N SER A 180 -6.23 0.14 -2.63
CA SER A 180 -7.35 -0.51 -1.95
C SER A 180 -8.39 0.53 -1.49
N HIS A 181 -9.65 0.14 -1.33
CA HIS A 181 -10.72 1.01 -0.86
C HIS A 181 -10.84 2.31 -1.69
N ASN A 182 -11.01 2.15 -3.00
CA ASN A 182 -11.27 3.21 -3.96
C ASN A 182 -12.44 2.82 -4.88
N ASN A 183 -12.67 3.58 -5.95
CA ASN A 183 -13.75 3.35 -6.91
C ASN A 183 -13.21 2.93 -8.29
N ILE A 184 -12.06 2.26 -8.33
CA ILE A 184 -11.34 1.90 -9.56
C ILE A 184 -12.04 0.74 -10.25
N LYS A 185 -12.14 0.82 -11.58
CA LYS A 185 -12.70 -0.23 -12.44
C LYS A 185 -11.68 -0.83 -13.40
N ASN A 186 -10.71 -0.03 -13.84
CA ASN A 186 -9.79 -0.35 -14.90
C ASN A 186 -8.36 -0.42 -14.37
N LEU A 187 -7.70 -1.57 -14.54
CA LEU A 187 -6.30 -1.78 -14.18
C LEU A 187 -5.34 -1.76 -15.39
N GLN A 188 -5.82 -1.39 -16.58
CA GLN A 188 -4.98 -1.27 -17.77
C GLN A 188 -3.73 -0.40 -17.56
N PRO A 189 -3.80 0.74 -16.82
CA PRO A 189 -2.61 1.55 -16.59
C PRO A 189 -1.45 0.81 -15.92
N LEU A 190 -1.73 -0.28 -15.19
CA LEU A 190 -0.70 -1.07 -14.50
C LEU A 190 -0.05 -2.14 -15.41
N ALA A 191 -0.59 -2.39 -16.59
CA ALA A 191 -0.21 -3.51 -17.45
C ALA A 191 1.25 -3.50 -17.91
N SER A 192 1.89 -2.34 -18.02
CA SER A 192 3.29 -2.22 -18.44
C SER A 192 4.30 -2.16 -17.28
N LEU A 193 3.83 -2.23 -16.04
CA LEU A 193 4.68 -2.07 -14.85
C LEU A 193 5.30 -3.41 -14.42
N ASN A 194 6.44 -3.36 -13.74
CA ASN A 194 7.14 -4.55 -13.23
C ASN A 194 6.88 -4.72 -11.72
N LEU A 195 5.60 -4.82 -11.35
CA LEU A 195 5.17 -4.86 -9.95
C LEU A 195 5.65 -6.14 -9.24
N ARG A 196 5.96 -5.99 -7.95
CA ARG A 196 6.14 -7.07 -6.96
C ARG A 196 4.90 -7.23 -6.10
N THR A 197 4.29 -6.11 -5.71
CA THR A 197 3.08 -6.08 -4.89
C THR A 197 2.02 -5.20 -5.54
N LEU A 198 0.82 -5.76 -5.68
CA LEU A 198 -0.39 -5.04 -6.08
C LEU A 198 -1.50 -5.33 -5.09
N GLN A 199 -1.97 -4.27 -4.43
CA GLN A 199 -3.11 -4.30 -3.51
C GLN A 199 -4.21 -3.39 -4.06
N ALA A 200 -5.35 -3.98 -4.42
CA ALA A 200 -6.49 -3.26 -4.98
C ALA A 200 -7.82 -3.83 -4.47
N GLU A 201 -7.85 -4.25 -3.20
CA GLU A 201 -9.07 -4.74 -2.56
C GLU A 201 -10.15 -3.66 -2.42
N SER A 202 -11.41 -4.06 -2.30
CA SER A 202 -12.55 -3.16 -2.12
C SER A 202 -12.59 -2.05 -3.18
N ASN A 203 -12.68 -2.47 -4.44
CA ASN A 203 -12.83 -1.61 -5.61
C ASN A 203 -14.02 -2.10 -6.47
N LEU A 204 -14.13 -1.62 -7.71
CA LEU A 204 -15.18 -1.98 -8.65
C LEU A 204 -14.62 -2.76 -9.86
N ILE A 205 -13.51 -3.47 -9.67
CA ILE A 205 -12.79 -4.16 -10.74
C ILE A 205 -13.60 -5.38 -11.19
N VAL A 206 -13.75 -5.53 -12.51
CA VAL A 206 -14.44 -6.67 -13.13
C VAL A 206 -13.48 -7.49 -13.99
N ASP A 207 -12.64 -6.80 -14.76
CA ASP A 207 -11.68 -7.39 -15.68
C ASP A 207 -10.25 -7.16 -15.19
N ILE A 208 -9.47 -8.25 -15.16
CA ILE A 208 -8.05 -8.25 -14.83
C ILE A 208 -7.19 -8.79 -15.97
N SER A 209 -7.75 -8.92 -17.17
CA SER A 209 -7.06 -9.42 -18.37
C SER A 209 -5.75 -8.66 -18.66
N SER A 210 -5.73 -7.36 -18.38
CA SER A 210 -4.58 -6.49 -18.53
C SER A 210 -3.40 -6.84 -17.61
N LEU A 211 -3.63 -7.58 -16.52
CA LEU A 211 -2.60 -7.94 -15.54
C LEU A 211 -1.75 -9.16 -15.97
N LYS A 212 -2.03 -9.78 -17.12
CA LYS A 212 -1.34 -10.99 -17.59
C LYS A 212 0.19 -10.82 -17.68
N SER A 213 0.66 -9.60 -17.89
CA SER A 213 2.07 -9.22 -17.98
C SER A 213 2.79 -9.11 -16.62
N LEU A 214 2.07 -9.08 -15.49
CA LEU A 214 2.65 -8.96 -14.14
C LEU A 214 3.27 -10.28 -13.66
N VAL A 215 4.17 -10.85 -14.44
CA VAL A 215 4.76 -12.20 -14.21
C VAL A 215 5.67 -12.26 -12.97
N ASN A 216 6.13 -11.11 -12.48
CA ASN A 216 7.01 -10.98 -11.33
C ASN A 216 6.26 -10.61 -10.04
N VAL A 217 4.92 -10.52 -10.06
CA VAL A 217 4.13 -10.24 -8.86
C VAL A 217 4.29 -11.39 -7.86
N THR A 218 4.63 -11.06 -6.62
CA THR A 218 4.74 -12.00 -5.50
C THR A 218 3.54 -11.90 -4.58
N GLU A 219 2.92 -10.71 -4.49
CA GLU A 219 1.74 -10.46 -3.69
C GLU A 219 0.65 -9.76 -4.53
N LEU A 220 -0.51 -10.41 -4.64
CA LEU A 220 -1.67 -9.91 -5.35
C LEU A 220 -2.92 -10.00 -4.47
N ILE A 221 -3.42 -8.84 -4.04
CA ILE A 221 -4.61 -8.72 -3.19
C ILE A 221 -5.70 -8.00 -3.97
N LEU A 222 -6.75 -8.74 -4.34
CA LEU A 222 -7.88 -8.29 -5.16
C LEU A 222 -9.23 -8.59 -4.50
N ASP A 223 -9.24 -8.69 -3.18
CA ASP A 223 -10.45 -8.99 -2.39
C ASP A 223 -11.56 -7.98 -2.66
N ASP A 224 -12.81 -8.39 -2.47
CA ASP A 224 -13.98 -7.50 -2.48
C ASP A 224 -14.09 -6.66 -3.75
N ASN A 225 -14.05 -7.36 -4.89
CA ASN A 225 -14.24 -6.80 -6.23
C ASN A 225 -15.38 -7.55 -6.94
N LYS A 226 -15.52 -7.34 -8.26
CA LYS A 226 -16.54 -7.97 -9.10
C LYS A 226 -15.92 -8.94 -10.11
N ILE A 227 -14.75 -9.50 -9.79
CA ILE A 227 -13.98 -10.37 -10.66
C ILE A 227 -14.68 -11.73 -10.77
N LYS A 228 -14.75 -12.25 -11.99
CA LYS A 228 -15.24 -13.61 -12.29
C LYS A 228 -14.21 -14.46 -13.02
N ASN A 229 -13.52 -13.84 -13.99
CA ASN A 229 -12.52 -14.46 -14.81
C ASN A 229 -11.13 -14.12 -14.29
N ILE A 230 -10.38 -15.16 -13.91
CA ILE A 230 -9.01 -15.05 -13.39
C ILE A 230 -7.95 -15.64 -14.33
N GLN A 231 -8.25 -15.77 -15.63
CA GLN A 231 -7.32 -16.33 -16.60
C GLN A 231 -5.97 -15.60 -16.64
N ALA A 232 -5.93 -14.30 -16.38
CA ALA A 232 -4.69 -13.53 -16.32
C ALA A 232 -3.69 -14.06 -15.27
N ILE A 233 -4.19 -14.68 -14.19
CA ILE A 233 -3.38 -15.15 -13.07
C ILE A 233 -2.54 -16.38 -13.44
N SER A 234 -2.90 -17.13 -14.49
CA SER A 234 -2.14 -18.33 -14.90
C SER A 234 -0.69 -18.03 -15.31
N CYS A 235 -0.36 -16.77 -15.61
CA CYS A 235 0.98 -16.33 -15.99
C CYS A 235 1.84 -15.87 -14.79
N MET A 236 1.26 -15.71 -13.60
CA MET A 236 1.91 -15.12 -12.41
C MET A 236 2.66 -16.20 -11.60
N LYS A 237 3.67 -16.83 -12.21
CA LYS A 237 4.40 -17.97 -11.60
C LYS A 237 5.15 -17.63 -10.31
N SER A 238 5.42 -16.34 -10.08
CA SER A 238 6.13 -15.85 -8.89
C SER A 238 5.20 -15.58 -7.69
N VAL A 239 3.88 -15.70 -7.86
CA VAL A 239 2.91 -15.34 -6.82
C VAL A 239 2.99 -16.29 -5.63
N GLN A 240 3.19 -15.72 -4.44
CA GLN A 240 3.28 -16.41 -3.16
C GLN A 240 2.05 -16.11 -2.30
N THR A 241 1.57 -14.87 -2.35
CA THR A 241 0.39 -14.41 -1.62
C THR A 241 -0.68 -13.99 -2.62
N LEU A 242 -1.77 -14.75 -2.67
CA LEU A 242 -2.91 -14.47 -3.54
C LEU A 242 -4.20 -14.39 -2.72
N SER A 243 -4.87 -13.25 -2.81
CA SER A 243 -6.17 -13.04 -2.17
C SER A 243 -7.19 -12.56 -3.21
N LEU A 244 -8.27 -13.32 -3.36
CA LEU A 244 -9.38 -13.06 -4.28
C LEU A 244 -10.72 -13.14 -3.54
N ALA A 245 -10.72 -13.04 -2.20
CA ALA A 245 -11.91 -13.24 -1.39
C ALA A 245 -13.02 -12.27 -1.79
N LYS A 246 -14.28 -12.67 -1.58
CA LYS A 246 -15.46 -11.85 -1.89
C LYS A 246 -15.57 -11.44 -3.38
N ASN A 247 -14.96 -12.20 -4.29
CA ASN A 247 -15.27 -12.14 -5.73
C ASN A 247 -16.30 -13.23 -6.10
N ASN A 248 -16.78 -13.29 -7.34
CA ASN A 248 -17.72 -14.35 -7.76
C ASN A 248 -17.09 -15.19 -8.88
N LEU A 249 -16.10 -16.01 -8.51
CA LEU A 249 -15.22 -16.70 -9.45
C LEU A 249 -15.96 -17.82 -10.19
N SER A 250 -15.79 -17.89 -11.51
CA SER A 250 -16.42 -18.94 -12.32
C SER A 250 -15.66 -20.27 -12.28
N SER A 251 -14.33 -20.23 -12.09
CA SER A 251 -13.47 -21.41 -12.11
C SER A 251 -12.13 -21.12 -11.43
N LEU A 252 -11.55 -22.15 -10.81
CA LEU A 252 -10.20 -22.12 -10.26
C LEU A 252 -9.14 -22.71 -11.20
N LEU A 253 -9.50 -23.18 -12.39
CA LEU A 253 -8.55 -23.78 -13.35
C LEU A 253 -7.29 -22.94 -13.61
N PRO A 254 -7.35 -21.59 -13.71
CA PRO A 254 -6.15 -20.77 -13.90
C PRO A 254 -5.11 -20.87 -12.77
N LEU A 255 -5.49 -21.40 -11.60
CA LEU A 255 -4.59 -21.58 -10.45
C LEU A 255 -3.85 -22.93 -10.46
N SER A 256 -4.22 -23.87 -11.34
CA SER A 256 -3.77 -25.28 -11.30
C SER A 256 -2.27 -25.51 -11.41
N HIS A 257 -1.54 -24.55 -11.99
CA HIS A 257 -0.08 -24.64 -12.18
C HIS A 257 0.71 -23.73 -11.23
N LEU A 258 0.04 -23.04 -10.30
CA LEU A 258 0.68 -22.07 -9.39
C LEU A 258 1.12 -22.78 -8.10
N THR A 259 2.23 -23.52 -8.20
CA THR A 259 2.76 -24.34 -7.11
C THR A 259 3.45 -23.54 -6.01
N ASN A 260 3.85 -22.29 -6.29
CA ASN A 260 4.58 -21.41 -5.37
C ASN A 260 3.70 -20.65 -4.36
N ILE A 261 2.37 -20.76 -4.46
CA ILE A 261 1.46 -20.04 -3.56
C ILE A 261 1.59 -20.60 -2.14
N GLN A 262 1.94 -19.73 -1.19
CA GLN A 262 2.04 -19.99 0.24
C GLN A 262 0.77 -19.58 0.98
N PHE A 263 0.18 -18.44 0.60
CA PHE A 263 -1.08 -17.96 1.13
C PHE A 263 -2.11 -17.82 0.02
N LEU A 264 -3.22 -18.55 0.16
CA LEU A 264 -4.36 -18.46 -0.74
C LEU A 264 -5.64 -18.14 0.03
N ASN A 265 -6.26 -17.01 -0.30
CA ASN A 265 -7.54 -16.62 0.25
C ASN A 265 -8.61 -16.54 -0.85
N LEU A 266 -9.58 -17.44 -0.73
CA LEU A 266 -10.69 -17.63 -1.65
C LEU A 266 -12.02 -17.64 -0.90
N GLN A 267 -12.09 -16.97 0.26
CA GLN A 267 -13.30 -16.88 1.07
C GLN A 267 -14.42 -16.17 0.28
N SER A 268 -15.67 -16.63 0.42
CA SER A 268 -16.83 -16.01 -0.22
C SER A 268 -16.72 -15.88 -1.74
N CYS A 269 -16.19 -16.91 -2.43
CA CYS A 269 -15.97 -16.90 -3.88
C CYS A 269 -16.99 -17.71 -4.70
N SER A 270 -18.03 -18.26 -4.04
CA SER A 270 -19.00 -19.20 -4.64
C SER A 270 -18.38 -20.50 -5.18
N ILE A 271 -17.22 -20.91 -4.66
CA ILE A 271 -16.48 -22.09 -5.14
C ILE A 271 -17.20 -23.38 -4.75
N THR A 272 -17.20 -24.34 -5.67
CA THR A 272 -17.70 -25.72 -5.46
C THR A 272 -16.59 -26.76 -5.68
N ASP A 273 -15.75 -26.56 -6.70
CA ASP A 273 -14.70 -27.50 -7.11
C ASP A 273 -13.31 -27.03 -6.64
N LEU A 274 -12.64 -27.90 -5.89
CA LEU A 274 -11.28 -27.69 -5.39
C LEU A 274 -10.22 -28.48 -6.16
N THR A 275 -10.61 -29.27 -7.18
CA THR A 275 -9.69 -30.06 -8.01
C THR A 275 -8.51 -29.25 -8.52
N PRO A 276 -8.68 -27.98 -8.99
CA PRO A 276 -7.55 -27.18 -9.44
C PRO A 276 -6.50 -26.85 -8.37
N LEU A 277 -6.79 -27.06 -7.07
CA LEU A 277 -5.85 -26.77 -5.98
C LEU A 277 -5.00 -27.99 -5.57
N CYS A 278 -5.21 -29.16 -6.19
CA CYS A 278 -4.62 -30.43 -5.74
C CYS A 278 -3.08 -30.45 -5.73
N ASN A 279 -2.44 -29.67 -6.61
CA ASN A 279 -0.98 -29.62 -6.78
C ASN A 279 -0.29 -28.45 -6.07
N MET A 280 -0.99 -27.70 -5.21
CA MET A 280 -0.40 -26.56 -4.50
C MET A 280 0.52 -27.02 -3.36
N GLN A 281 1.76 -27.37 -3.70
CA GLN A 281 2.77 -27.95 -2.80
C GLN A 281 3.29 -26.98 -1.75
N SER A 282 3.47 -25.70 -2.07
CA SER A 282 4.01 -24.69 -1.14
C SER A 282 2.96 -24.05 -0.23
N LEU A 283 1.70 -24.50 -0.27
CA LEU A 283 0.61 -23.80 0.41
C LEU A 283 0.63 -24.04 1.92
N GLU A 284 0.92 -22.99 2.66
CA GLU A 284 0.99 -22.97 4.13
C GLU A 284 -0.36 -22.58 4.74
N LYS A 285 -1.11 -21.69 4.08
CA LYS A 285 -2.37 -21.15 4.60
C LYS A 285 -3.42 -20.99 3.51
N LEU A 286 -4.56 -21.64 3.72
CA LEU A 286 -5.71 -21.66 2.82
C LEU A 286 -6.96 -21.18 3.53
N ARG A 287 -7.62 -20.16 2.99
CA ARG A 287 -8.92 -19.65 3.48
C ARG A 287 -10.00 -19.91 2.45
N LEU A 288 -10.97 -20.77 2.81
CA LEU A 288 -12.09 -21.21 1.96
C LEU A 288 -13.46 -20.99 2.60
N ALA A 289 -13.53 -20.24 3.70
CA ALA A 289 -14.80 -20.02 4.40
C ALA A 289 -15.87 -19.41 3.47
N ARG A 290 -17.14 -19.65 3.78
CA ARG A 290 -18.30 -19.07 3.06
C ARG A 290 -18.31 -19.41 1.54
N ASN A 291 -17.90 -20.62 1.17
CA ASN A 291 -18.07 -21.18 -0.18
C ASN A 291 -19.16 -22.26 -0.20
N LYS A 292 -19.36 -22.90 -1.36
CA LYS A 292 -20.33 -23.99 -1.59
C LYS A 292 -19.62 -25.34 -1.78
N ILE A 293 -18.52 -25.54 -1.06
CA ILE A 293 -17.66 -26.71 -1.17
C ILE A 293 -18.33 -27.87 -0.43
N THR A 294 -18.50 -29.00 -1.11
CA THR A 294 -19.01 -30.25 -0.53
C THR A 294 -17.94 -31.35 -0.48
N ASP A 295 -16.93 -31.27 -1.35
CA ASP A 295 -15.81 -32.20 -1.38
C ASP A 295 -14.47 -31.50 -1.12
N VAL A 296 -13.77 -31.96 -0.10
CA VAL A 296 -12.42 -31.50 0.28
C VAL A 296 -11.35 -32.55 -0.02
N SER A 297 -11.70 -33.67 -0.64
CA SER A 297 -10.76 -34.72 -1.04
C SER A 297 -9.59 -34.22 -1.91
N PRO A 298 -9.74 -33.20 -2.80
CA PRO A 298 -8.61 -32.65 -3.55
C PRO A 298 -7.52 -32.02 -2.67
N LEU A 299 -7.85 -31.66 -1.42
CA LEU A 299 -6.89 -31.10 -0.46
C LEU A 299 -6.17 -32.19 0.36
N ARG A 300 -6.68 -33.43 0.40
CA ARG A 300 -6.14 -34.53 1.21
C ARG A 300 -4.77 -35.03 0.74
N ILE A 301 -4.39 -34.71 -0.49
CA ILE A 301 -3.07 -35.05 -1.06
C ILE A 301 -1.93 -34.33 -0.29
N LYS A 302 -2.24 -33.41 0.63
CA LYS A 302 -1.27 -32.66 1.44
C LYS A 302 -0.78 -33.36 2.72
N THR A 303 -1.36 -34.50 3.13
CA THR A 303 -0.90 -35.24 4.31
C THR A 303 -0.22 -36.55 3.93
N LEU A 304 1.08 -36.49 3.58
CA LEU A 304 2.03 -37.56 3.89
C LEU A 304 3.36 -36.92 4.29
N GLY A 305 3.48 -36.67 5.60
CA GLY A 305 4.63 -36.06 6.24
C GLY A 305 4.43 -35.94 7.76
N THR A 306 3.72 -36.88 8.39
CA THR A 306 3.86 -37.12 9.83
C THR A 306 5.19 -37.83 10.01
N GLY A 307 6.24 -37.09 10.36
CA GLY A 307 7.46 -37.68 10.88
C GLY A 307 7.15 -38.31 12.24
N SER A 308 7.18 -39.64 12.26
CA SER A 308 7.40 -40.47 13.44
C SER A 308 8.88 -40.72 13.62
#